data_AF-A0A6G0XZY9-F1
#
_entry.id   AF-A0A6G0XZY9-F1
#
_cell.length_a   1.000
_cell.length_b   1.000
_cell.length_c   1.000
_cell.angle_alpha   90.00
_cell.angle_beta   90.00
_cell.angle_gamma   90.00
#
_symmetry.space_group_name_H-M   'P 1'
#
loop_
_entity.id
_entity.type
_entity.pdbx_description
1 polymer ?
#
loop_
_entity_poly.entity_id
_entity_poly.type
_entity_poly.pdbx_seq_one_letter_code
_entity_poly.pdbx_strand_id
1 'polypeptide(L)'
;MTLSPEEWKTIEPVKTIYHRHNQTRKYLTLPKKDCSHIIAEHLWEHTHLQCSLIFRRAKVYEVGQNYVSIVGRCKTCNSHFKGVIEHKPSPNSRYLIK
;
A
#
# COMPACT_ATOMS: atom_id res chain seq x y z
N MET A 1 -8.22 5.20 7.26
CA MET A 1 -7.26 6.27 6.91
C MET A 1 -7.61 6.80 5.54
N THR A 2 -7.46 8.10 5.27
CA THR A 2 -7.88 8.67 3.98
C THR A 2 -6.74 9.42 3.31
N LEU A 3 -6.22 8.95 2.16
CA LEU A 3 -5.19 9.73 1.46
C LEU A 3 -5.78 10.62 0.36
N SER A 4 -5.05 11.68 0.05
CA SER A 4 -5.40 12.73 -0.91
C SER A 4 -5.07 12.34 -2.36
N PRO A 5 -5.68 12.99 -3.36
CA PRO A 5 -5.37 12.73 -4.78
C PRO A 5 -3.89 12.94 -5.13
N GLU A 6 -3.22 13.91 -4.50
CA GLU A 6 -1.80 14.23 -4.70
C GLU A 6 -0.89 13.11 -4.18
N GLU A 7 -1.18 12.59 -2.99
CA GLU A 7 -0.48 11.45 -2.42
C GLU A 7 -0.68 10.21 -3.29
N TRP A 8 -1.91 9.99 -3.80
CA TRP A 8 -2.20 8.88 -4.72
C TRP A 8 -1.38 8.96 -6.00
N LYS A 9 -1.25 10.15 -6.58
CA LYS A 9 -0.45 10.39 -7.78
C LYS A 9 1.03 10.07 -7.55
N THR A 10 1.53 10.32 -6.35
CA THR A 10 2.91 10.01 -5.95
C THR A 10 3.15 8.50 -5.83
N ILE A 11 2.12 7.72 -5.48
CA ILE A 11 2.22 6.27 -5.28
C ILE A 11 1.63 5.45 -6.43
N GLU A 12 1.62 6.00 -7.64
CA GLU A 12 1.04 5.33 -8.81
C GLU A 12 1.59 3.91 -9.00
N PRO A 13 0.74 2.90 -9.28
CA PRO A 13 1.17 1.52 -9.42
C PRO A 13 2.26 1.34 -10.49
N VAL A 14 3.37 0.74 -10.09
CA VAL A 14 4.48 0.39 -10.98
C VAL A 14 4.47 -1.10 -11.33
N LYS A 15 4.86 -1.42 -12.57
CA LYS A 15 5.05 -2.80 -13.01
C LYS A 15 6.36 -3.33 -12.45
N THR A 16 6.28 -4.29 -11.53
CA THR A 16 7.43 -5.01 -10.98
C THR A 16 7.52 -6.39 -11.62
N ILE A 17 8.69 -6.68 -12.20
CA ILE A 17 9.00 -8.01 -12.75
C ILE A 17 9.68 -8.83 -11.65
N TYR A 18 9.11 -9.99 -11.35
CA TYR A 18 9.69 -10.94 -10.40
C TYR A 18 10.12 -12.20 -11.13
N HIS A 19 11.41 -12.50 -11.06
CA HIS A 19 11.98 -13.72 -11.61
C HIS A 19 12.08 -14.76 -10.48
N ARG A 20 11.42 -15.91 -10.66
CA ARG A 20 11.55 -17.04 -9.74
C ARG A 20 11.82 -18.32 -10.51
N HIS A 21 12.99 -18.91 -10.30
CA HIS A 21 13.48 -20.09 -11.02
C HIS A 21 13.32 -19.92 -12.54
N ASN A 22 12.32 -20.56 -13.15
CA ASN A 22 12.05 -20.54 -14.60
C ASN A 22 10.78 -19.75 -14.98
N GLN A 23 10.19 -18.99 -14.05
CA GLN A 23 8.98 -18.20 -14.31
C GLN A 23 9.22 -16.72 -14.05
N THR A 24 8.94 -15.92 -15.07
CA THR A 24 8.85 -14.46 -14.95
C THR A 24 7.40 -14.10 -14.67
N ARG A 25 7.13 -13.53 -13.50
CA ARG A 25 5.81 -13.03 -13.13
C ARG A 25 5.82 -11.51 -13.08
N LYS A 26 4.91 -10.90 -13.83
CA LYS A 26 4.71 -9.44 -13.83
C LYS A 26 3.62 -9.12 -12.82
N TYR A 27 3.90 -8.24 -11.88
CA TYR A 27 2.94 -7.76 -10.89
C TYR A 27 2.82 -6.24 -10.99
N LEU A 28 1.63 -5.72 -10.72
CA LEU A 28 1.45 -4.31 -10.39
C LEU A 28 1.60 -4.15 -8.87
N THR A 29 2.43 -3.21 -8.46
CA THR A 29 2.76 -2.96 -7.05
C THR A 29 2.87 -1.47 -6.80
N LEU A 30 2.55 -1.02 -5.58
CA LEU A 30 2.84 0.36 -5.20
C LEU A 30 4.35 0.57 -5.03
N PRO A 31 4.90 1.74 -5.37
CA PRO A 31 6.32 2.06 -5.21
C PRO A 31 6.69 1.99 -3.72
N LYS A 32 7.68 1.13 -3.41
CA LYS A 32 7.97 0.73 -2.02
C LYS A 32 8.39 1.89 -1.12
N LYS A 33 9.15 2.86 -1.62
CA LYS A 33 9.67 3.97 -0.80
C LYS A 33 8.56 4.96 -0.45
N ASP A 34 7.88 5.47 -1.48
CA ASP A 34 6.92 6.56 -1.31
C ASP A 34 5.63 6.08 -0.63
N CYS A 35 5.16 4.88 -0.98
CA CYS A 35 3.98 4.28 -0.35
C CYS A 35 4.17 4.03 1.16
N SER A 36 5.37 3.59 1.56
CA SER A 36 5.63 3.28 2.96
C SER A 36 5.60 4.53 3.84
N HIS A 37 6.13 5.65 3.34
CA HIS A 37 6.19 6.90 4.09
C HIS A 37 4.79 7.48 4.31
N ILE A 38 4.00 7.59 3.24
CA ILE A 38 2.63 8.11 3.30
C ILE A 38 1.78 7.27 4.26
N ILE A 39 1.82 5.93 4.16
CA ILE A 39 0.98 5.09 5.04
C ILE A 39 1.44 5.16 6.51
N ALA A 40 2.75 5.30 6.76
CA ALA A 40 3.25 5.44 8.12
C ALA A 40 2.78 6.76 8.77
N GLU A 41 2.80 7.85 8.00
CA GLU A 41 2.31 9.16 8.44
C GLU A 41 0.81 9.12 8.75
N HIS A 42 0.00 8.62 7.83
CA HIS A 42 -1.45 8.47 8.05
C HIS A 42 -1.79 7.53 9.20
N LEU A 43 -1.01 6.45 9.39
CA LEU A 43 -1.22 5.58 10.55
C LEU A 43 -0.96 6.33 11.85
N TRP A 44 0.11 7.12 11.91
CA TRP A 44 0.43 7.95 13.07
C TRP A 44 -0.69 8.95 13.36
N GLU A 45 -1.15 9.70 12.37
CA GLU A 45 -2.22 10.68 12.53
C GLU A 45 -3.53 10.06 13.06
N HIS A 46 -3.88 8.86 12.58
CA HIS A 46 -5.13 8.22 12.98
C HIS A 46 -5.06 7.47 14.31
N THR A 47 -3.91 6.89 14.65
CA THR A 47 -3.78 5.97 15.79
C THR A 47 -2.90 6.49 16.92
N HIS A 48 -2.05 7.50 16.64
CA HIS A 48 -1.02 8.01 17.53
C HIS A 48 -0.07 6.91 18.05
N LEU A 49 0.08 5.82 17.31
CA LEU A 49 0.94 4.69 17.66
C LEU A 49 2.36 4.91 17.14
N GLN A 50 3.36 4.89 18.03
CA GLN A 50 4.79 4.98 17.67
C GLN A 50 5.33 3.68 17.05
N CYS A 51 4.51 2.98 16.27
CA CYS A 51 4.86 1.71 15.65
C CYS A 51 5.70 1.93 14.39
N SER A 52 6.94 1.44 14.39
CA SER A 52 7.76 1.40 13.17
C SER A 52 7.29 0.29 12.23
N LEU A 53 6.48 0.64 11.24
CA LEU A 53 5.98 -0.30 10.23
C LEU A 53 7.07 -0.72 9.23
N ILE A 54 7.19 -2.03 9.03
CA ILE A 54 7.93 -2.64 7.94
C ILE A 54 6.92 -3.18 6.93
N PHE A 55 6.85 -2.56 5.76
CA PHE A 55 6.00 -3.00 4.66
C PHE A 55 6.59 -4.23 4.00
N ARG A 56 5.80 -5.32 3.94
CA ARG A 56 6.21 -6.58 3.32
C ARG A 56 5.72 -6.68 1.88
N ARG A 57 4.48 -6.27 1.61
CA ARG A 57 3.83 -6.41 0.30
C ARG A 57 2.84 -5.26 0.07
N ALA A 58 2.86 -4.69 -1.13
CA ALA A 58 1.85 -3.77 -1.61
C ALA A 58 1.50 -4.15 -3.05
N LYS A 59 0.44 -4.96 -3.21
CA LYS A 59 0.02 -5.50 -4.50
C LYS A 59 -1.19 -4.74 -5.00
N VAL A 60 -1.22 -4.52 -6.31
CA VAL A 60 -2.31 -3.88 -7.02
C VAL A 60 -2.97 -4.92 -7.92
N TYR A 61 -4.30 -4.98 -7.87
CA TYR A 61 -5.13 -5.86 -8.67
C TYR A 61 -6.12 -5.00 -9.45
N GLU A 62 -5.95 -4.93 -10.77
CA GLU A 62 -6.87 -4.15 -11.62
C GLU A 62 -8.26 -4.80 -11.71
N VAL A 63 -8.34 -6.09 -11.45
CA VAL A 63 -9.58 -6.89 -11.46
C VAL A 63 -9.64 -7.70 -10.17
N GLY A 64 -10.74 -7.58 -9.44
CA GLY A 64 -10.96 -8.30 -8.18
C GLY A 64 -11.75 -7.48 -7.15
N GLN A 65 -11.89 -8.03 -5.95
CA GLN A 65 -12.63 -7.40 -4.84
C GLN A 65 -11.86 -6.26 -4.17
N ASN A 66 -10.53 -6.30 -4.21
CA ASN A 66 -9.67 -5.26 -3.66
C ASN A 66 -8.70 -4.77 -4.74
N TYR A 67 -8.75 -3.48 -5.04
CA TYR A 67 -7.82 -2.83 -5.95
C TYR A 67 -6.38 -2.80 -5.41
N VAL A 68 -6.19 -2.51 -4.12
CA VAL A 68 -4.86 -2.58 -3.47
C VAL A 68 -4.94 -3.41 -2.21
N SER A 69 -3.92 -4.25 -1.99
CA SER A 69 -3.68 -4.91 -0.72
C SER A 69 -2.27 -4.63 -0.20
N ILE A 70 -2.21 -4.06 0.98
CA ILE A 70 -1.00 -3.65 1.68
C ILE A 70 -0.87 -4.48 2.95
N VAL A 71 0.31 -5.07 3.15
CA VAL A 71 0.63 -5.87 4.33
C VAL A 71 1.94 -5.39 4.89
N GLY A 72 1.90 -5.01 6.17
CA GLY A 72 3.04 -4.61 6.97
C GLY A 72 3.06 -5.30 8.32
N ARG A 73 4.15 -5.10 9.05
CA ARG A 73 4.25 -5.47 10.46
C ARG A 73 5.02 -4.40 11.23
N CYS A 74 4.67 -4.16 12.48
CA CYS A 74 5.52 -3.35 13.35
C CYS A 74 6.80 -4.10 13.69
N LYS A 75 7.96 -3.44 13.64
CA LYS A 75 9.24 -4.01 14.07
C LYS A 75 9.30 -4.20 15.59
N THR A 76 8.65 -3.31 16.34
CA THR A 76 8.75 -3.22 17.80
C THR A 76 7.80 -4.20 18.49
N CYS A 77 6.50 -4.13 18.17
CA CYS A 77 5.48 -4.95 18.82
C CYS A 77 5.01 -6.16 17.99
N ASN A 78 5.61 -6.38 16.81
CA ASN A 78 5.20 -7.44 15.86
C ASN A 78 3.73 -7.42 15.41
N SER A 79 2.97 -6.38 15.73
CA SER A 79 1.58 -6.24 15.31
C SER A 79 1.48 -6.20 13.79
N HIS A 80 0.47 -6.87 13.25
CA HIS A 80 0.22 -6.92 11.81
C HIS A 80 -0.58 -5.70 11.36
N PHE A 81 -0.15 -5.09 10.27
CA PHE A 81 -0.90 -4.06 9.58
C PHE A 81 -1.39 -4.64 8.26
N LYS A 82 -2.70 -4.53 8.00
CA LYS A 82 -3.30 -4.88 6.72
C LYS A 82 -4.18 -3.70 6.30
N GLY A 83 -3.84 -3.08 5.18
CA GLY A 83 -4.63 -2.03 4.57
C GLY A 83 -5.18 -2.51 3.24
N VAL A 84 -6.47 -2.29 2.98
CA VAL A 84 -7.08 -2.58 1.67
C VAL A 84 -7.73 -1.35 1.07
N ILE A 85 -7.59 -1.21 -0.24
CA ILE A 85 -8.35 -0.26 -1.06
C ILE A 85 -9.26 -1.11 -1.94
N GLU A 86 -10.57 -1.00 -1.73
CA GLU A 86 -11.56 -1.83 -2.43
C GLU A 86 -11.66 -1.44 -3.91
N HIS A 87 -11.75 -0.13 -4.20
CA HIS A 87 -11.98 0.39 -5.55
C HIS A 87 -10.84 1.26 -6.05
N LYS A 88 -10.55 1.18 -7.36
CA LYS A 88 -9.60 2.08 -8.02
C LYS A 88 -10.08 3.53 -7.84
N PRO A 89 -9.26 4.43 -7.28
CA PRO A 89 -9.69 5.80 -7.07
C PRO A 89 -9.90 6.49 -8.41
N SER A 90 -10.97 7.27 -8.51
CA SER A 90 -11.12 8.25 -9.57
C SER A 90 -10.11 9.40 -9.36
N PRO A 91 -9.68 10.11 -10.41
CA PRO A 91 -8.54 11.02 -10.36
C PRO A 91 -8.61 12.12 -9.28
N ASN A 92 -9.80 12.44 -8.77
CA ASN A 92 -10.04 13.51 -7.80
C ASN A 92 -10.66 13.00 -6.47
N SER A 93 -10.70 11.69 -6.23
CA SER A 93 -11.31 11.15 -5.00
C SER A 93 -10.27 11.00 -3.89
N ARG A 94 -10.69 11.37 -2.67
CA ARG A 94 -10.06 10.90 -1.43
C ARG A 94 -10.34 9.42 -1.27
N TYR A 95 -9.40 8.63 -0.74
CA TYR A 95 -9.52 7.17 -0.72
C TYR A 95 -9.32 6.60 0.67
N LEU A 96 -10.18 5.66 1.03
CA LEU A 96 -10.22 5.08 2.35
C LEU A 96 -9.47 3.75 2.37
N ILE A 97 -8.39 3.69 3.14
CA ILE A 97 -7.75 2.44 3.52
C ILE A 97 -8.48 1.92 4.76
N LYS A 98 -9.13 0.76 4.60
CA LYS A 98 -9.71 -0.03 5.69
C LYS A 98 -8.66 -0.94 6.30
#